data_AF-A0A3B0Q1M4-F1
#
_entry.id   AF-A0A3B0Q1M4-F1
#
_cell.length_a   1.000
_cell.length_b   1.000
_cell.length_c   1.000
_cell.angle_alpha   90.00
_cell.angle_beta   90.00
_cell.angle_gamma   90.00
#
_symmetry.space_group_name_H-M   'P 1'
#
loop_
_entity.id
_entity.type
_entity.pdbx_description
1 polymer ?
#
loop_
_entity_poly.entity_id
_entity_poly.type
_entity_poly.pdbx_seq_one_letter_code
_entity_poly.pdbx_strand_id
1 'polypeptide(L)'
;MRRQIKVSFKNIYSLSLIVVAYFFFAMFVYLGSGSQYDFKNGAIIYSFLHFYRPFFIKTSSVGLIVTLDLLLFVIAFLAPAGLGFAW
;
A
#
# COMPACT_ATOMS: atom_id res chain seq x y z
N MET A 1 3.67 -18.47 -30.35
CA MET A 1 2.94 -17.19 -30.46
C MET A 1 3.01 -16.45 -29.13
N ARG A 2 3.84 -15.40 -29.02
CA ARG A 2 3.91 -14.55 -27.82
C ARG A 2 2.74 -13.57 -27.90
N ARG A 3 1.73 -13.70 -27.04
CA ARG A 3 0.62 -12.74 -26.98
C ARG A 3 1.20 -11.39 -26.55
N GLN A 4 1.24 -10.40 -27.45
CA GLN A 4 1.57 -9.04 -27.08
C GLN A 4 0.40 -8.49 -26.27
N ILE A 5 0.57 -8.45 -24.95
CA ILE A 5 -0.38 -7.81 -24.06
C ILE A 5 -0.23 -6.31 -24.30
N LYS A 6 -1.17 -5.71 -25.04
CA LYS A 6 -1.23 -4.25 -25.18
C LYS A 6 -1.75 -3.68 -23.87
N VAL A 7 -0.84 -3.27 -22.99
CA VAL A 7 -1.19 -2.55 -21.77
C VAL A 7 -1.68 -1.16 -22.18
N SER A 8 -2.98 -0.91 -22.02
CA SER A 8 -3.58 0.40 -22.27
C SER A 8 -3.42 1.30 -21.04
N PHE A 9 -3.24 2.61 -21.24
CA PHE A 9 -3.23 3.60 -20.17
C PHE A 9 -4.48 3.52 -19.28
N LYS A 10 -5.65 3.17 -19.87
CA LYS A 10 -6.88 2.96 -19.09
C LYS A 10 -6.75 1.80 -18.10
N ASN A 11 -6.05 0.73 -18.49
CA ASN A 11 -5.83 -0.43 -17.62
C ASN A 11 -4.88 -0.09 -16.48
N ILE A 12 -3.80 0.65 -16.75
CA ILE A 12 -2.84 1.11 -15.73
C ILE A 12 -3.55 1.97 -14.69
N TYR A 13 -4.39 2.92 -15.14
CA TYR A 13 -5.14 3.79 -14.24
C TYR A 13 -6.12 3.00 -13.37
N SER A 14 -6.90 2.08 -13.96
CA SER A 14 -7.82 1.22 -13.21
C SER A 14 -7.11 0.35 -12.18
N LEU A 15 -5.94 -0.22 -12.51
CA LEU A 15 -5.14 -0.99 -11.56
C LEU A 15 -4.61 -0.12 -10.41
N SER A 16 -4.17 1.10 -10.71
CA SER A 16 -3.72 2.06 -9.69
C SER A 16 -4.85 2.41 -8.72
N LEU A 17 -6.06 2.58 -9.23
CA LEU A 17 -7.25 2.83 -8.41
C LEU A 17 -7.61 1.64 -7.52
N ILE A 18 -7.49 0.40 -8.03
CA ILE A 18 -7.69 -0.82 -7.24
C ILE A 18 -6.66 -0.91 -6.11
N VAL A 19 -5.39 -0.62 -6.38
CA VAL A 19 -4.33 -0.64 -5.36
C VAL A 19 -4.59 0.40 -4.26
N VAL A 20 -5.00 1.61 -4.64
CA VAL A 20 -5.39 2.66 -3.69
C VAL A 20 -6.58 2.22 -2.83
N ALA A 21 -7.64 1.69 -3.45
CA ALA A 21 -8.80 1.19 -2.72
C ALA A 21 -8.41 0.08 -1.74
N TYR A 22 -7.52 -0.82 -2.15
CA TYR A 22 -7.02 -1.90 -1.29
C TYR A 22 -6.16 -1.37 -0.13
N PHE A 23 -5.34 -0.34 -0.36
CA PHE A 23 -4.56 0.31 0.69
C PHE A 23 -5.48 0.88 1.79
N PHE A 24 -6.54 1.59 1.41
CA PHE A 24 -7.52 2.11 2.37
C PHE A 24 -8.27 1.00 3.09
N PHE A 25 -8.65 -0.06 2.38
CA PHE A 25 -9.24 -1.25 2.99
C PHE A 25 -8.32 -1.82 4.09
N ALA A 26 -7.04 -2.03 3.78
CA ALA A 26 -6.05 -2.51 4.74
C ALA A 26 -5.89 -1.55 5.94
N MET A 27 -5.90 -0.24 5.69
CA MET A 27 -5.82 0.80 6.72
C MET A 27 -7.01 0.72 7.68
N PHE A 28 -8.24 0.65 7.16
CA PHE A 28 -9.43 0.55 8.01
C PHE A 28 -9.48 -0.76 8.79
N VAL A 29 -9.09 -1.88 8.18
CA VAL A 29 -8.99 -3.17 8.88
C VAL A 29 -7.99 -3.08 10.01
N TYR A 30 -6.81 -2.51 9.77
CA TYR A 30 -5.77 -2.34 10.78
C TYR A 30 -6.23 -1.45 11.94
N LEU A 31 -6.81 -0.29 11.64
CA LEU A 31 -7.30 0.65 12.65
C LEU A 31 -8.47 0.07 13.45
N GLY A 32 -9.42 -0.58 12.76
CA GLY A 32 -10.60 -1.19 13.39
C GLY A 32 -10.21 -2.30 14.38
N SER A 33 -9.36 -3.23 13.93
CA SER A 33 -8.90 -4.34 14.76
C SER A 33 -7.87 -3.92 15.83
N GLY A 34 -7.06 -2.90 15.56
CA GLY A 34 -6.05 -2.38 16.48
C GLY A 34 -6.59 -1.44 17.56
N SER A 35 -7.84 -1.00 17.47
CA SER A 35 -8.46 -0.04 18.41
C SER A 35 -8.42 -0.50 19.87
N GLN A 36 -8.51 -1.80 20.12
CA GLN A 36 -8.41 -2.38 21.47
C GLN A 36 -6.95 -2.57 21.96
N TYR A 37 -5.97 -2.36 21.09
CA TYR A 37 -4.55 -2.63 21.32
C TYR A 37 -3.66 -1.39 21.08
N ASP A 38 -4.17 -0.21 21.43
CA ASP A 38 -3.50 1.09 21.25
C ASP A 38 -3.02 1.36 19.80
N PHE A 39 -3.66 0.75 18.81
CA PHE A 39 -3.27 0.81 17.39
C PHE A 39 -1.85 0.31 17.08
N LYS A 40 -1.16 -0.31 18.05
CA LYS A 40 0.19 -0.86 17.87
C LYS A 40 0.16 -2.22 17.17
N ASN A 41 -0.92 -2.97 17.36
CA ASN A 41 -1.10 -4.33 16.85
C ASN A 41 -2.52 -4.50 16.27
N GLY A 42 -2.76 -3.91 15.10
CA GLY A 42 -3.91 -4.24 14.27
C GLY A 42 -3.69 -5.50 13.43
N ALA A 43 -4.74 -5.95 12.76
CA ALA A 43 -4.68 -7.00 11.75
C ALA A 43 -3.87 -6.51 10.55
N ILE A 44 -2.82 -7.26 10.21
CA ILE A 44 -1.87 -6.92 9.15
C ILE A 44 -2.08 -7.91 8.00
N ILE A 45 -2.42 -7.39 6.83
CA ILE A 45 -2.64 -8.22 5.63
C ILE A 45 -1.31 -8.53 4.94
N TYR A 46 -0.44 -7.52 4.83
CA TYR A 46 0.91 -7.67 4.31
C TYR A 46 1.91 -7.14 5.33
N SER A 47 2.95 -7.91 5.64
CA SER A 47 3.89 -7.56 6.70
C SER A 47 4.62 -6.22 6.48
N PHE A 48 4.80 -5.80 5.21
CA PHE A 48 5.37 -4.50 4.87
C PHE A 48 4.38 -3.33 5.03
N LEU A 49 3.07 -3.60 5.00
CA LEU A 49 1.97 -2.65 5.12
C LEU A 49 1.47 -2.63 6.58
N HIS A 50 2.36 -2.22 7.49
CA HIS A 50 2.05 -2.11 8.91
C HIS A 50 2.05 -0.62 9.30
N PHE A 51 0.86 -0.05 9.52
CA PHE A 51 0.65 1.40 9.78
C PHE A 51 1.20 1.94 11.11
N TYR A 52 1.94 1.13 11.86
CA TYR A 52 2.68 1.55 13.07
C TYR A 52 4.19 1.27 12.93
N ARG A 53 4.55 0.31 12.06
CA ARG A 53 5.94 -0.07 11.75
C ARG A 53 6.10 -0.25 10.24
N PRO A 54 5.89 0.81 9.44
CA PRO A 54 5.97 0.71 7.99
C PRO A 54 7.36 0.28 7.56
N PHE A 55 7.45 -0.54 6.51
CA PHE A 55 8.71 -1.14 6.04
C PHE A 55 9.51 -1.85 7.14
N PHE A 56 8.83 -2.41 8.16
CA PHE A 56 9.46 -3.09 9.30
C PHE A 56 10.30 -2.19 10.20
N ILE A 57 10.23 -0.86 10.03
CA ILE A 57 11.00 0.10 10.80
C ILE A 57 10.39 0.25 12.19
N LYS A 58 11.20 0.02 13.23
CA LYS A 58 10.82 0.24 14.63
C LYS A 58 11.22 1.65 15.03
N THR A 59 10.23 2.54 15.19
CA THR A 59 10.43 3.91 15.64
C THR A 59 9.29 4.32 16.59
N SER A 60 9.54 5.31 17.44
CA SER A 60 8.51 6.00 18.23
C SER A 60 8.13 7.36 17.65
N SER A 61 8.83 7.83 16.61
CA SER A 61 8.56 9.10 15.96
C SER A 61 7.34 9.00 15.04
N VAL A 62 6.22 9.57 15.50
CA VAL A 62 4.96 9.61 14.73
C VAL A 62 5.15 10.26 13.36
N GLY A 63 5.95 11.34 13.29
CA GLY A 63 6.23 12.01 12.02
C GLY A 63 6.94 11.11 11.01
N LEU A 64 7.86 10.26 11.47
CA LEU A 64 8.55 9.31 10.60
C LEU A 64 7.60 8.20 10.13
N ILE A 65 6.74 7.69 11.00
CA ILE A 65 5.72 6.68 10.64
C ILE A 65 4.80 7.21 9.55
N VAL A 66 4.21 8.40 9.75
CA VAL A 66 3.30 9.03 8.78
C VAL A 66 4.01 9.26 7.44
N THR A 67 5.26 9.74 7.47
CA THR A 67 6.04 9.97 6.24
C THR A 67 6.25 8.66 5.47
N LEU A 68 6.58 7.57 6.17
CA LEU A 68 6.78 6.26 5.54
C LEU A 68 5.49 5.67 5.00
N ASP A 69 4.35 5.82 5.69
CA ASP A 69 3.04 5.39 5.20
C ASP A 69 2.64 6.15 3.92
N LEU A 70 2.89 7.47 3.87
CA LEU A 70 2.67 8.27 2.67
C LEU A 70 3.58 7.84 1.51
N LEU A 71 4.84 7.54 1.79
CA LEU A 71 5.77 7.03 0.80
C LEU A 71 5.32 5.66 0.26
N LEU A 72 4.82 4.78 1.13
CA LEU A 72 4.27 3.48 0.75
C LEU A 72 3.02 3.64 -0.12
N PHE A 73 2.14 4.58 0.21
CA PHE A 73 0.98 4.94 -0.62
C PHE A 73 1.39 5.38 -2.03
N VAL A 74 2.37 6.29 -2.14
CA VAL A 74 2.87 6.77 -3.44
C VAL A 74 3.50 5.64 -4.25
N ILE A 75 4.32 4.79 -3.63
CA ILE A 75 4.92 3.62 -4.31
C ILE A 75 3.82 2.67 -4.79
N ALA A 76 2.82 2.38 -3.96
CA ALA A 76 1.73 1.48 -4.31
C ALA A 76 0.91 2.04 -5.49
N PHE A 77 0.63 3.35 -5.50
CA PHE A 77 -0.07 4.01 -6.60
C PHE A 77 0.74 3.97 -7.91
N LEU A 78 2.05 4.15 -7.85
CA LEU A 78 2.92 4.15 -9.03
C LEU A 78 3.30 2.73 -9.50
N ALA A 79 3.14 1.70 -8.67
CA ALA A 79 3.55 0.33 -9.00
C ALA A 79 2.89 -0.21 -10.29
N PRO A 80 1.58 -0.04 -10.55
CA PRO A 80 0.98 -0.49 -11.81
C PRO A 80 1.53 0.24 -13.04
N ALA A 81 1.88 1.52 -12.91
CA ALA A 81 2.53 2.26 -14.00
C ALA A 81 3.95 1.74 -14.22
N GLY A 82 4.74 1.59 -13.17
CA GLY A 82 6.10 1.05 -13.24
C GLY A 82 6.15 -0.34 -13.86
N LEU A 83 5.28 -1.25 -13.42
CA LEU A 83 5.15 -2.60 -13.99
C LEU A 83 4.61 -2.57 -15.42
N GLY A 84 3.68 -1.67 -15.73
CA GLY A 84 3.08 -1.57 -17.06
C GLY A 84 4.02 -0.99 -18.12
N PHE A 85 4.98 -0.15 -17.75
CA PHE A 85 5.98 0.41 -18.67
C PHE A 85 7.27 -0.43 -18.76
N ALA A 86 7.61 -1.19 -17.72
CA ALA A 86 8.81 -2.03 -17.70
C ALA A 86 8.64 -3.38 -18.44
N TRP A 87 7.41 -3.76 -18.79
CA TRP A 87 7.05 -5.01 -19.46
C TRP A 87 6.71 -4.80 -20.95
#